data_AF-A0A8J6GWI6-F1
#
_entry.id   AF-A0A8J6GWI6-F1
#
_cell.length_a   1.000
_cell.length_b   1.000
_cell.length_c   1.000
_cell.angle_alpha   90.00
_cell.angle_beta   90.00
_cell.angle_gamma   90.00
#
_symmetry.space_group_name_H-M   'P 1'
#
loop_
_entity.id
_entity.type
_entity.pdbx_description
1 polymer ?
#
loop_
_entity_poly.entity_id
_entity_poly.type
_entity_poly.pdbx_seq_one_letter_code
_entity_poly.pdbx_strand_id
1 'polypeptide(L)'
;MPGMKRTMSSECLLPYYTAHSYRSMGVFNTYKGNLQRQLYKGGEYDIFKYAPMFESDFIQISKKGEVIDVHNRVQMVTVCIASTSPVLPLPDVMLLARPAKVCEEHARRAWFIKGRGRKPFKTLELTRLLPLKFVKISIHDREKQQLRLKLATGRTFYLQLCPSSDAREDLFC
;
A
#
# COMPACT_ATOMS: atom_id res chain seq x y z
N MET A 1 -31.97 25.17 38.27
CA MET A 1 -30.90 24.27 37.78
C MET A 1 -31.24 23.87 36.34
N PRO A 2 -30.62 24.49 35.33
CA PRO A 2 -30.92 24.21 33.93
C PRO A 2 -30.19 22.92 33.51
N GLY A 3 -30.94 21.91 33.07
CA GLY A 3 -30.37 20.71 32.48
C GLY A 3 -29.91 20.98 31.05
N MET A 4 -28.60 20.84 30.80
CA MET A 4 -28.03 20.85 29.46
C MET A 4 -28.74 19.82 28.57
N LYS A 5 -29.56 20.30 27.63
CA LYS A 5 -29.95 19.49 26.47
C LYS A 5 -28.70 19.36 25.59
N ARG A 6 -28.08 18.17 25.61
CA ARG A 6 -27.04 17.82 24.63
C ARG A 6 -27.72 17.71 23.26
N THR A 7 -27.47 18.70 22.42
CA THR A 7 -27.71 18.66 20.98
C THR A 7 -26.90 17.49 20.41
N MET A 8 -27.57 16.43 19.98
CA MET A 8 -26.93 15.42 19.14
C MET A 8 -26.64 16.07 17.80
N SER A 9 -25.37 16.38 17.55
CA SER A 9 -24.91 16.97 16.32
C SER A 9 -25.18 16.02 15.16
N SER A 10 -25.97 16.55 14.23
CA SER A 10 -26.29 16.02 12.92
C SER A 10 -25.05 15.61 12.12
N GLU A 11 -25.22 14.54 11.35
CA GLU A 11 -24.62 14.32 10.02
C GLU A 11 -23.09 14.40 9.88
N CYS A 12 -22.48 13.21 9.86
CA CYS A 12 -21.44 12.92 8.89
C CYS A 12 -21.89 11.74 8.02
N LEU A 13 -23.07 11.89 7.39
CA LEU A 13 -23.45 11.08 6.24
C LEU A 13 -22.62 11.60 5.05
N LEU A 14 -21.42 11.06 4.86
CA LEU A 14 -20.71 11.26 3.59
C LEU A 14 -21.52 10.52 2.50
N PRO A 15 -22.10 11.21 1.51
CA PRO A 15 -23.16 10.67 0.66
C PRO A 15 -22.63 9.85 -0.53
N TYR A 16 -21.63 8.99 -0.35
CA TYR A 16 -21.08 8.19 -1.46
C TYR A 16 -20.50 6.85 -1.02
N TYR A 17 -21.29 6.08 -0.28
CA TYR A 17 -21.13 4.63 -0.23
C TYR A 17 -22.49 3.94 -0.33
N THR A 18 -23.16 4.11 -1.47
CA THR A 18 -24.25 3.22 -1.85
C THR A 18 -23.68 2.21 -2.81
N ALA A 19 -23.16 1.10 -2.27
CA ALA A 19 -22.83 -0.09 -3.04
C ALA A 19 -24.13 -0.76 -3.52
N HIS A 20 -24.83 -0.11 -4.45
CA HIS A 20 -25.95 -0.68 -5.16
C HIS A 20 -25.62 -0.69 -6.65
N SER A 21 -25.54 -1.90 -7.20
CA SER A 21 -25.35 -2.23 -8.62
C SER A 21 -23.92 -2.27 -9.18
N TYR A 22 -23.01 -3.00 -8.54
CA TYR A 22 -22.16 -3.91 -9.31
C TYR A 22 -21.85 -5.17 -8.50
N ARG A 23 -22.39 -6.29 -8.93
CA ARG A 23 -22.08 -7.62 -8.39
C ARG A 23 -20.78 -8.13 -9.02
N SER A 24 -19.70 -7.33 -8.92
CA SER A 24 -18.35 -7.87 -9.10
C SER A 24 -17.83 -8.16 -7.70
N MET A 25 -17.88 -9.43 -7.31
CA MET A 25 -17.09 -9.97 -6.19
C MET A 25 -15.59 -9.94 -6.57
N GLY A 26 -15.07 -8.77 -6.94
CA GLY A 26 -13.79 -8.61 -7.59
C GLY A 26 -12.78 -8.04 -6.63
N VAL A 27 -11.71 -8.80 -6.33
CA VAL A 27 -10.32 -8.41 -5.99
C VAL A 27 -10.03 -7.39 -4.86
N PHE A 28 -10.99 -6.60 -4.41
CA PHE A 28 -10.81 -5.47 -3.49
C PHE A 28 -11.17 -5.81 -2.03
N ASN A 29 -11.60 -7.06 -1.77
CA ASN A 29 -12.02 -7.52 -0.43
C ASN A 29 -11.09 -8.59 0.16
N THR A 30 -9.95 -8.83 -0.48
CA THR A 30 -8.84 -9.60 0.06
C THR A 30 -8.22 -8.82 1.21
N TYR A 31 -7.91 -9.52 2.30
CA TYR A 31 -7.32 -9.02 3.55
C TYR A 31 -6.59 -7.67 3.46
N LYS A 32 -6.98 -6.67 4.27
CA LYS A 32 -6.35 -5.35 4.28
C LYS A 32 -4.82 -5.47 4.39
N GLY A 33 -4.17 -4.89 3.40
CA GLY A 33 -2.74 -4.87 3.26
C GLY A 33 -1.98 -4.22 4.43
N ASN A 34 -0.68 -4.50 4.56
CA ASN A 34 0.16 -3.91 5.61
C ASN A 34 0.19 -2.38 5.50
N LEU A 35 0.35 -1.85 4.29
CA LEU A 35 0.40 -0.40 4.05
C LEU A 35 -0.98 0.21 4.29
N GLN A 36 -2.04 -0.42 3.77
CA GLN A 36 -3.41 0.02 3.98
C GLN A 36 -3.76 0.11 5.48
N ARG A 37 -3.34 -0.88 6.28
CA ARG A 37 -3.55 -0.89 7.74
C ARG A 37 -2.77 0.21 8.44
N GLN A 38 -1.62 0.63 7.90
CA GLN A 38 -0.87 1.74 8.44
C GLN A 38 -1.53 3.08 8.12
N LEU A 39 -1.94 3.29 6.87
CA LEU A 39 -2.67 4.49 6.44
C LEU A 39 -4.00 4.64 7.20
N TYR A 40 -4.65 3.54 7.55
CA TYR A 40 -5.86 3.56 8.38
C TYR A 40 -5.64 4.13 9.79
N LYS A 41 -4.43 3.96 10.34
CA LYS A 41 -4.08 4.38 11.70
C LYS A 41 -3.41 5.76 11.75
N GLY A 42 -2.69 6.13 10.69
CA GLY A 42 -1.95 7.40 10.61
C GLY A 42 -2.83 8.50 10.03
N GLY A 43 -3.07 9.57 10.81
CA GLY A 43 -3.92 10.69 10.38
C GLY A 43 -3.34 11.53 9.23
N GLU A 44 -2.06 11.37 8.90
CA GLU A 44 -1.38 12.17 7.87
C GLU A 44 -1.82 11.84 6.43
N TYR A 45 -2.59 10.77 6.24
CA TYR A 45 -3.01 10.28 4.92
C TYR A 45 -4.48 9.82 4.88
N ASP A 46 -5.37 10.57 5.53
CA ASP A 46 -6.80 10.25 5.66
C ASP A 46 -7.52 10.02 4.31
N ILE A 47 -7.03 10.63 3.22
CA ILE A 47 -7.56 10.43 1.86
C ILE A 47 -7.53 8.96 1.41
N PHE A 48 -6.63 8.13 1.96
CA PHE A 48 -6.52 6.70 1.62
C PHE A 48 -7.14 5.76 2.65
N LYS A 49 -7.71 6.30 3.74
CA LYS A 49 -8.21 5.50 4.87
C LYS A 49 -9.23 4.44 4.47
N TYR A 50 -10.06 4.77 3.49
CA TYR A 50 -11.11 3.90 2.94
C TYR A 50 -10.96 3.65 1.44
N ALA A 51 -9.86 4.11 0.83
CA ALA A 51 -9.64 3.92 -0.59
C ALA A 51 -9.39 2.42 -0.88
N PRO A 52 -10.03 1.85 -1.93
CA PRO A 52 -9.63 0.55 -2.44
C PRO A 52 -8.20 0.67 -2.99
N MET A 53 -7.37 -0.33 -2.70
CA MET A 53 -5.98 -0.33 -3.15
C MET A 53 -5.43 -1.72 -3.38
N PHE A 54 -4.54 -1.83 -4.36
CA PHE A 54 -3.72 -3.01 -4.59
C PHE A 54 -2.34 -2.75 -4.02
N GLU A 55 -1.84 -3.65 -3.18
CA GLU A 55 -0.47 -3.59 -2.69
C GLU A 55 0.30 -4.86 -3.06
N SER A 56 1.60 -4.70 -3.29
CA SER A 56 2.51 -5.83 -3.41
C SER A 56 3.93 -5.42 -3.03
N ASP A 57 4.69 -6.40 -2.55
CA ASP A 57 6.09 -6.22 -2.14
C ASP A 57 7.01 -6.53 -3.31
N PHE A 58 8.00 -5.66 -3.49
CA PHE A 58 9.01 -5.74 -4.54
C PHE A 58 10.41 -5.57 -3.95
N ILE A 59 11.40 -6.05 -4.68
CA ILE A 59 12.81 -5.77 -4.47
C ILE A 59 13.28 -4.84 -5.57
N GLN A 60 13.98 -3.77 -5.22
CA GLN A 60 14.61 -2.93 -6.22
C GLN A 60 15.83 -3.63 -6.83
N ILE A 61 15.84 -3.73 -8.16
CA ILE A 61 16.87 -4.40 -8.95
C ILE A 61 17.58 -3.40 -9.88
N SER A 62 18.75 -3.78 -10.37
CA SER A 62 19.50 -3.04 -11.38
C SER A 62 18.82 -3.16 -12.74
N LYS A 63 19.23 -2.32 -13.70
CA LYS A 63 18.78 -2.44 -15.11
C LYS A 63 19.15 -3.81 -15.72
N LYS A 64 20.17 -4.48 -15.20
CA LYS A 64 20.55 -5.84 -15.64
C LYS A 64 19.67 -6.93 -15.04
N GLY A 65 18.75 -6.57 -14.13
CA GLY A 65 17.89 -7.51 -13.42
C GLY A 65 18.54 -8.14 -12.19
N GLU A 66 19.66 -7.59 -11.71
CA GLU A 66 20.38 -8.07 -10.53
C GLU A 66 19.88 -7.37 -9.27
N VAL A 67 19.79 -8.07 -8.14
CA VAL A 67 19.38 -7.46 -6.87
C VAL A 67 20.41 -6.41 -6.45
N ILE A 68 19.95 -5.19 -6.15
CA ILE A 68 20.84 -4.14 -5.66
C ILE A 68 21.05 -4.36 -4.17
N ASP A 69 22.16 -4.99 -3.82
CA ASP A 69 22.59 -5.11 -2.44
C ASP A 69 23.48 -3.91 -2.04
N VAL A 70 22.86 -2.87 -1.48
CA VAL A 70 23.61 -1.73 -0.93
C VAL A 70 23.75 -1.96 0.58
N HIS A 71 24.92 -2.43 1.02
CA HIS A 71 25.26 -2.74 2.43
C HIS A 71 24.56 -3.98 3.04
N ASN A 72 24.48 -5.11 2.33
CA ASN A 72 23.86 -6.36 2.80
C ASN A 72 22.38 -6.19 3.21
N ARG A 73 21.67 -5.28 2.54
CA ARG A 73 20.26 -4.97 2.78
C ARG A 73 19.53 -4.86 1.45
N VAL A 74 18.76 -5.90 1.16
CA VAL A 74 17.80 -5.92 0.05
C VAL A 74 16.86 -4.72 0.17
N GLN A 75 16.79 -3.88 -0.87
CA GLN A 75 15.88 -2.74 -0.91
C GLN A 75 14.45 -3.19 -1.20
N MET A 76 13.78 -3.68 -0.16
CA MET A 76 12.36 -4.03 -0.23
C MET A 76 11.51 -2.74 -0.28
N VAL A 77 10.55 -2.73 -1.20
CA VAL A 77 9.61 -1.64 -1.42
C VAL A 77 8.21 -2.23 -1.56
N THR A 78 7.25 -1.69 -0.81
CA THR A 78 5.84 -1.99 -1.03
C THR A 78 5.31 -0.96 -2.02
N VAL A 79 4.83 -1.45 -3.16
CA VAL A 79 4.13 -0.65 -4.16
C VAL A 79 2.65 -0.77 -3.90
N CYS A 80 1.95 0.36 -3.90
CA CYS A 80 0.50 0.39 -3.81
C CYS A 80 -0.11 1.26 -4.91
N ILE A 81 -1.23 0.82 -5.47
CA ILE A 81 -2.02 1.53 -6.47
C ILE A 81 -3.38 1.82 -5.85
N ALA A 82 -3.74 3.10 -5.76
CA ALA A 82 -4.94 3.55 -5.07
C ALA A 82 -5.63 4.69 -5.84
N SER A 83 -6.89 4.93 -5.48
CA SER A 83 -7.64 6.12 -5.90
C SER A 83 -7.62 7.16 -4.79
N THR A 84 -7.36 8.42 -5.13
CA THR A 84 -7.46 9.56 -4.19
C THR A 84 -8.90 9.96 -3.91
N SER A 85 -9.84 9.55 -4.76
CA SER A 85 -11.25 9.91 -4.66
C SER A 85 -12.15 8.72 -5.03
N PRO A 86 -13.26 8.50 -4.30
CA PRO A 86 -14.17 7.38 -4.55
C PRO A 86 -14.96 7.51 -5.86
N VAL A 87 -15.01 8.71 -6.46
CA VAL A 87 -15.71 8.92 -7.74
C VAL A 87 -14.85 8.57 -8.96
N LEU A 88 -13.55 8.34 -8.77
CA LEU A 88 -12.66 8.00 -9.89
C LEU A 88 -12.84 6.53 -10.28
N PRO A 89 -13.14 6.24 -11.56
CA PRO A 89 -13.34 4.87 -12.03
C PRO A 89 -12.04 4.06 -12.07
N LEU A 90 -10.89 4.74 -12.06
CA LEU A 90 -9.56 4.15 -12.14
C LEU A 90 -8.64 4.76 -11.07
N PRO A 91 -7.66 3.99 -10.57
CA PRO A 91 -6.66 4.52 -9.66
C PRO A 91 -5.81 5.59 -10.36
N ASP A 92 -5.44 6.62 -9.62
CA ASP A 92 -4.75 7.81 -10.12
C ASP A 92 -3.40 8.05 -9.42
N VAL A 93 -3.10 7.31 -8.35
CA VAL A 93 -1.86 7.46 -7.58
C VAL A 93 -1.18 6.13 -7.28
N MET A 94 0.14 6.16 -7.33
CA MET A 94 1.04 5.11 -6.88
C MET A 94 1.73 5.55 -5.59
N LEU A 95 1.66 4.70 -4.57
CA LEU A 95 2.29 4.88 -3.27
C LEU A 95 3.51 3.96 -3.16
N LEU A 96 4.63 4.49 -2.66
CA LEU A 96 5.83 3.70 -2.37
C LEU A 96 6.14 3.75 -0.89
N ALA A 97 6.09 2.61 -0.23
CA ALA A 97 6.46 2.47 1.17
C ALA A 97 7.69 1.59 1.35
N ARG A 98 8.41 1.84 2.44
CA ARG A 98 9.57 1.04 2.84
C ARG A 98 9.37 0.56 4.27
N PRO A 99 9.90 -0.60 4.66
CA PRO A 99 9.94 -1.00 6.07
C PRO A 99 10.60 0.11 6.89
N ALA A 100 9.86 0.64 7.86
CA ALA A 100 10.40 1.60 8.80
C ALA A 100 11.55 0.93 9.55
N LYS A 101 12.69 1.62 9.65
CA LYS A 101 13.76 1.18 10.56
C LYS A 101 13.18 1.33 11.96
N VAL A 102 12.93 0.20 12.60
CA VAL A 102 12.30 0.14 13.92
C VAL A 102 13.05 1.08 14.87
N CYS A 103 12.40 2.16 15.32
CA CYS A 103 12.79 2.79 16.57
C CYS A 103 12.42 1.79 17.67
N GLU A 104 13.43 1.28 18.39
CA GLU A 104 13.31 0.16 19.33
C GLU A 104 12.25 0.37 20.42
N GLU A 105 11.81 1.61 20.66
CA GLU A 105 10.92 1.96 21.75
C GLU A 105 9.48 1.44 21.57
N HIS A 106 8.98 1.37 20.34
CA HIS A 106 7.62 0.89 20.04
C HIS A 106 7.53 -0.63 19.88
N ALA A 107 8.64 -1.28 19.50
CA ALA A 107 8.71 -2.74 19.42
C ALA A 107 8.61 -3.39 20.80
N ARG A 108 9.24 -2.78 21.82
CA ARG A 108 9.17 -3.26 23.21
C ARG A 108 7.74 -3.18 23.75
N ARG A 109 7.04 -2.06 23.58
CA ARG A 109 5.63 -1.91 24.03
C ARG A 109 4.65 -2.85 23.30
N ALA A 110 4.85 -3.11 22.00
CA ALA A 110 4.00 -4.03 21.24
C ALA A 110 4.25 -5.52 21.58
N TRP A 111 5.46 -5.87 22.02
CA TRP A 111 5.84 -7.23 22.42
C TRP A 111 5.19 -7.63 23.76
N PHE A 112 5.09 -6.72 24.72
CA PHE A 112 4.53 -7.02 26.04
C PHE A 112 2.99 -7.19 26.06
N ILE A 113 2.27 -6.74 25.02
CA ILE A 113 0.80 -6.77 24.99
C ILE A 113 0.25 -7.95 24.16
N LYS A 114 1.01 -8.53 23.22
CA LYS A 114 0.52 -9.59 22.34
C LYS A 114 1.07 -10.96 22.71
N GLY A 115 0.27 -11.71 23.46
CA GLY A 115 0.39 -13.16 23.61
C GLY A 115 0.54 -13.88 22.26
N ARG A 116 1.26 -15.01 22.32
CA ARG A 116 1.66 -15.92 21.24
C ARG A 116 0.71 -15.94 20.02
N GLY A 117 1.28 -15.75 18.83
CA GLY A 117 0.73 -16.31 17.58
C GLY A 117 0.54 -15.35 16.40
N ARG A 118 0.66 -14.02 16.57
CA ARG A 118 0.52 -13.08 15.44
C ARG A 118 1.90 -12.59 14.99
N LYS A 119 2.26 -12.84 13.71
CA LYS A 119 3.46 -12.25 13.07
C LYS A 119 3.51 -10.75 13.40
N PRO A 120 4.66 -10.22 13.84
CA PRO A 120 4.81 -8.81 14.16
C PRO A 120 4.44 -7.97 12.92
N PHE A 121 3.63 -6.94 13.13
CA PHE A 121 3.25 -6.00 12.09
C PHE A 121 4.52 -5.24 11.68
N LYS A 122 4.96 -5.40 10.43
CA LYS A 122 6.04 -4.58 9.88
C LYS A 122 5.48 -3.17 9.69
N THR A 123 5.98 -2.21 10.46
CA THR A 123 5.69 -0.80 10.21
C THR A 123 6.32 -0.39 8.87
N LEU A 124 5.53 0.18 7.97
CA LEU A 124 5.89 0.64 6.63
C LEU A 124 5.80 2.16 6.54
N GLU A 125 6.92 2.85 6.37
CA GLU A 125 6.90 4.29 6.14
C GLU A 125 6.54 4.61 4.69
N LEU A 126 5.54 5.47 4.47
CA LEU A 126 5.22 5.97 3.14
C LEU A 126 6.29 6.98 2.72
N THR A 127 7.03 6.66 1.66
CA THR A 127 8.17 7.47 1.21
C THR A 127 7.86 8.36 0.02
N ARG A 128 6.91 7.96 -0.84
CA ARG A 128 6.55 8.71 -2.05
C ARG A 128 5.09 8.50 -2.42
N LEU A 129 4.49 9.57 -2.96
CA LEU A 129 3.25 9.56 -3.71
C LEU A 129 3.54 10.02 -5.14
N LEU A 130 3.13 9.23 -6.12
CA LEU A 130 3.43 9.45 -7.53
C LEU A 130 2.12 9.41 -8.33
N PRO A 131 1.67 10.54 -8.92
CA PRO A 131 0.50 10.53 -9.78
C PRO A 131 0.74 9.62 -10.99
N LEU A 132 -0.18 8.69 -11.25
CA LEU A 132 -0.02 7.68 -12.30
C LEU A 132 0.07 8.27 -13.70
N LYS A 133 -0.52 9.45 -13.94
CA LYS A 133 -0.33 10.20 -15.21
C LYS A 133 1.13 10.51 -15.54
N PHE A 134 2.03 10.46 -14.55
CA PHE A 134 3.46 10.70 -14.71
C PHE A 134 4.32 9.45 -14.52
N VAL A 135 3.70 8.27 -14.40
CA VAL A 135 4.38 6.98 -14.21
C VAL A 135 4.01 6.04 -15.33
N LYS A 136 5.00 5.62 -16.12
CA LYS A 136 4.84 4.54 -17.09
C LYS A 136 5.31 3.23 -16.46
N ILE A 137 4.39 2.28 -16.33
CA ILE A 137 4.65 0.91 -15.85
C ILE A 137 4.78 0.01 -17.08
N SER A 138 5.80 -0.84 -17.13
CA SER A 138 5.99 -1.82 -18.20
C SER A 138 6.67 -3.08 -17.67
N ILE A 139 6.44 -4.22 -18.29
CA ILE A 139 7.17 -5.46 -17.98
C ILE A 139 8.62 -5.32 -18.44
N HIS A 140 9.56 -5.66 -17.55
CA HIS A 140 10.99 -5.72 -17.86
C HIS A 140 11.41 -7.13 -18.26
N ASP A 141 11.04 -8.11 -17.45
CA ASP A 141 11.31 -9.54 -17.66
C ASP A 141 10.10 -10.29 -17.08
N ARG A 142 9.38 -11.01 -17.94
CA ARG A 142 8.15 -11.71 -17.54
C ARG A 142 8.47 -12.95 -16.70
N GLU A 143 9.48 -13.72 -17.11
CA GLU A 143 9.86 -14.97 -16.43
C GLU A 143 10.34 -14.71 -15.01
N LYS A 144 11.07 -13.61 -14.81
CA LYS A 144 11.55 -13.20 -13.49
C LYS A 144 10.57 -12.31 -12.72
N GLN A 145 9.38 -12.06 -13.27
CA GLN A 145 8.38 -11.15 -12.72
C GLN A 145 8.97 -9.77 -12.35
N GLN A 146 9.68 -9.18 -13.29
CA GLN A 146 10.30 -7.86 -13.16
C GLN A 146 9.51 -6.78 -13.90
N LEU A 147 9.31 -5.65 -13.21
CA LEU A 147 8.69 -4.44 -13.73
C LEU A 147 9.71 -3.32 -13.89
N ARG A 148 9.43 -2.46 -14.86
CA ARG A 148 10.11 -1.19 -15.08
C ARG A 148 9.12 -0.06 -14.85
N LEU A 149 9.52 0.89 -14.01
CA LEU A 149 8.80 2.14 -13.75
C LEU A 149 9.61 3.29 -14.33
N LYS A 150 9.02 4.04 -15.27
CA LYS A 150 9.63 5.25 -15.82
C LYS A 150 8.81 6.46 -15.40
N LEU A 151 9.45 7.38 -14.68
CA LEU A 151 8.84 8.66 -14.29
C LEU A 151 8.94 9.67 -15.44
N ALA A 152 8.04 10.65 -15.45
CA ALA A 152 8.11 11.80 -16.37
C ALA A 152 9.42 12.59 -16.25
N THR A 153 10.09 12.53 -15.09
CA THR A 153 11.41 13.12 -14.85
C THR A 153 12.56 12.41 -15.58
N GLY A 154 12.28 11.33 -16.32
CA GLY A 154 13.28 10.50 -16.99
C GLY A 154 13.90 9.42 -16.11
N ARG A 155 13.73 9.49 -14.78
CA ARG A 155 14.20 8.47 -13.84
C ARG A 155 13.50 7.14 -14.09
N THR A 156 14.27 6.06 -14.10
CA THR A 156 13.76 4.70 -14.28
C THR A 156 14.12 3.84 -13.08
N PHE A 157 13.16 3.08 -12.56
CA PHE A 157 13.34 2.08 -11.52
C PHE A 157 12.99 0.71 -12.05
N TYR A 158 13.72 -0.29 -11.61
CA TYR A 158 13.46 -1.69 -11.93
C TYR A 158 13.12 -2.40 -10.62
N LEU A 159 12.06 -3.19 -10.65
CA LEU A 159 11.50 -3.86 -9.48
C LEU A 159 11.29 -5.33 -9.82
N GLN A 160 11.63 -6.23 -8.92
CA GLN A 160 11.29 -7.64 -9.00
C GLN A 160 10.20 -7.95 -7.97
N LEU A 161 9.14 -8.61 -8.41
CA LEU A 161 8.06 -9.03 -7.54
C LEU A 161 8.56 -10.05 -6.52
N CYS A 162 8.23 -9.86 -5.24
CA CYS A 162 8.46 -10.88 -4.24
C CYS A 162 7.42 -12.00 -4.43
N PRO A 163 7.83 -13.28 -4.52
CA PRO A 163 6.87 -14.37 -4.60
C PRO A 163 6.01 -14.37 -3.34
N SER A 164 4.69 -14.31 -3.51
CA SER A 164 3.77 -14.51 -2.40
C SER A 164 3.90 -15.94 -1.90
N SER A 165 3.93 -16.13 -0.58
CA SER A 165 4.05 -17.47 0.03
C SER A 165 2.91 -18.43 -0.32
N ASP A 166 1.84 -17.95 -0.97
CA ASP A 166 0.56 -18.66 -1.11
C ASP A 166 0.10 -18.83 -2.58
N ALA A 167 0.88 -18.39 -3.57
CA ALA A 167 0.55 -18.61 -4.97
C ALA A 167 1.82 -18.72 -5.83
N ARG A 168 2.05 -19.88 -6.42
CA ARG A 168 3.01 -20.11 -7.53
C ARG A 168 2.35 -19.80 -8.88
N GLU A 169 1.53 -18.75 -8.94
CA GLU A 169 0.84 -18.36 -10.16
C GLU A 169 1.63 -17.24 -10.85
N ASP A 170 1.74 -17.32 -12.18
CA ASP A 170 2.32 -16.24 -12.97
C ASP A 170 1.37 -15.04 -12.93
N LEU A 171 1.74 -14.00 -12.18
CA LEU A 171 0.89 -12.81 -12.00
C LEU A 171 0.96 -11.85 -13.18
N PHE A 172 1.82 -12.10 -14.18
CA PHE A 172 1.95 -11.31 -15.41
C PHE A 172 1.40 -12.06 -16.63
N CYS A 173 0.30 -12.80 -16.43
CA CYS A 173 -0.51 -13.41 -17.49
C CYS A 173 -0.93 -12.40 -18.57
#